data_AF-A0A6G2JF87-F1
#
_entry.id   AF-A0A6G2JF87-F1
#
_cell.length_a   1.000
_cell.length_b   1.000
_cell.length_c   1.000
_cell.angle_alpha   90.00
_cell.angle_beta   90.00
_cell.angle_gamma   90.00
#
_symmetry.space_group_name_H-M   'P 1'
#
loop_
_entity.id
_entity.type
_entity.pdbx_description
1 polymer ?
#
loop_
_entity_poly.entity_id
_entity_poly.type
_entity_poly.pdbx_seq_one_letter_code
_entity_poly.pdbx_strand_id
1 'polypeptide(L)'
;MHASRRLQRRLAAALVAASLIAAGCTGAADDGASPTATSVPDAAAPTTAPPAATQDDAEADPRDAYFELDRVLDISIEIAVEDWDVLRNQTRTLADVFAEIEEYGLSRPFASIYTWFSATVTVDGETHAEVGVRKKGFVGSQSSTKPSLKLRFDKYVDDQSLLGGMNRMTLNNSVQDPSMLNTCLSYRVFAAAGNPAPRCNFATVSVNGTDLGLYVHVEEFKAPFLSHHFGSAEGHLYEGTVSDFTPEFRGTVEKKTHEDADDWSDIDAVVAALADPSDAGLKALSEIVDLDRFLSFWATEVLVGHWDGYAGDRNNYWFYRVPDGRFVFLPWGTDGTFHLSDDPNPFDNISNPPPSVL
;
A
#
# COMPACT_ATOMS: atom_id res chain seq x y z
N MET A 1 1.79 31.14 -17.26
CA MET A 1 2.82 30.43 -16.47
C MET A 1 2.77 30.68 -14.96
N HIS A 2 2.68 31.92 -14.45
CA HIS A 2 2.71 32.18 -12.99
C HIS A 2 1.44 31.75 -12.22
N ALA A 3 0.26 31.76 -12.84
CA ALA A 3 -0.99 31.34 -12.19
C ALA A 3 -1.05 29.81 -11.96
N SER A 4 -0.56 29.02 -12.94
CA SER A 4 -0.47 27.55 -12.87
C SER A 4 0.41 27.08 -11.71
N ARG A 5 1.59 27.70 -11.53
CA ARG A 5 2.51 27.35 -10.44
C ARG A 5 1.95 27.68 -9.05
N ARG A 6 1.13 28.75 -8.93
CA ARG A 6 0.48 29.09 -7.64
C ARG A 6 -0.67 28.15 -7.30
N LEU A 7 -1.40 27.65 -8.30
CA LEU A 7 -2.45 26.65 -8.12
C LEU A 7 -1.83 25.29 -7.74
N GLN A 8 -0.78 24.87 -8.45
CA GLN A 8 -0.01 23.65 -8.13
C GLN A 8 0.61 23.71 -6.73
N ARG A 9 1.16 24.87 -6.30
CA ARG A 9 1.67 25.06 -4.93
C ARG A 9 0.58 25.01 -3.85
N ARG A 10 -0.65 25.47 -4.14
CA ARG A 10 -1.78 25.42 -3.20
C ARG A 10 -2.37 24.02 -3.08
N LEU A 11 -2.47 23.30 -4.19
CA LEU A 11 -2.87 21.88 -4.21
C LEU A 11 -1.82 21.04 -3.46
N ALA A 12 -0.54 21.13 -3.83
CA ALA A 12 0.55 20.40 -3.16
C ALA A 12 0.64 20.64 -1.64
N ALA A 13 0.44 21.89 -1.19
CA ALA A 13 0.47 22.22 0.23
C ALA A 13 -0.75 21.68 1.00
N ALA A 14 -1.94 21.63 0.39
CA ALA A 14 -3.12 21.04 1.01
C ALA A 14 -3.05 19.49 1.06
N LEU A 15 -2.44 18.90 0.04
CA LEU A 15 -2.29 17.45 -0.15
C LEU A 15 -1.36 16.78 0.86
N VAL A 16 -0.31 17.47 1.29
CA VAL A 16 0.64 16.95 2.31
C VAL A 16 0.24 17.39 3.73
N ALA A 17 -0.52 18.49 3.85
CA ALA A 17 -1.03 18.97 5.14
C ALA A 17 -2.16 18.10 5.71
N ALA A 18 -2.97 17.45 4.86
CA ALA A 18 -3.96 16.47 5.29
C ALA A 18 -3.30 15.26 5.95
N SER A 19 -2.16 14.81 5.42
CA SER A 19 -1.36 13.70 5.98
C SER A 19 -0.60 14.07 7.27
N LEU A 20 -0.72 15.31 7.79
CA LEU A 20 0.07 15.84 8.92
C LEU A 20 -0.69 16.00 10.23
N ILE A 21 -2.00 15.76 10.28
CA ILE A 21 -2.79 16.01 11.50
C ILE A 21 -2.49 14.98 12.62
N ALA A 22 -1.88 13.84 12.30
CA ALA A 22 -1.55 12.79 13.28
C ALA A 22 -0.33 13.08 14.20
N ALA A 23 0.24 14.30 14.20
CA ALA A 23 1.44 14.62 15.00
C ALA A 23 1.21 15.55 16.22
N GLY A 24 -0.04 15.88 16.60
CA GLY A 24 -0.29 16.85 17.67
C GLY A 24 -1.47 16.53 18.59
N CYS A 25 -1.23 15.82 19.69
CA CYS A 25 -2.19 15.74 20.80
C CYS A 25 -2.12 17.02 21.68
N THR A 26 -3.27 17.65 21.98
CA THR A 26 -3.77 17.89 23.36
C THR A 26 -5.19 18.50 23.38
N GLY A 27 -6.15 17.69 23.85
CA GLY A 27 -7.39 17.95 24.59
C GLY A 27 -8.18 19.28 24.53
N ALA A 28 -9.49 19.15 24.29
CA ALA A 28 -10.54 19.51 25.24
C ALA A 28 -11.88 18.88 24.79
N ALA A 29 -12.57 18.18 25.69
CA ALA A 29 -13.89 17.59 25.47
C ALA A 29 -14.99 18.67 25.50
N ASP A 30 -16.03 18.50 24.68
CA ASP A 30 -17.35 19.06 24.98
C ASP A 30 -18.48 18.18 24.42
N ASP A 31 -19.56 18.09 25.21
CA ASP A 31 -20.70 17.19 25.07
C ASP A 31 -21.73 17.70 24.05
N GLY A 32 -22.38 16.80 23.29
CA GLY A 32 -23.51 17.23 22.44
C GLY A 32 -24.24 16.17 21.60
N ALA A 33 -25.19 15.48 22.23
CA ALA A 33 -26.47 14.93 21.72
C ALA A 33 -26.58 14.34 20.28
N SER A 34 -26.87 13.03 20.22
CA SER A 34 -27.36 12.30 19.04
C SER A 34 -28.72 12.79 18.51
N PRO A 35 -28.95 12.67 17.19
CA PRO A 35 -30.28 12.46 16.64
C PRO A 35 -30.46 11.07 16.03
N THR A 36 -31.71 10.63 16.13
CA THR A 36 -32.31 9.33 15.82
C THR A 36 -32.24 8.91 14.34
N ALA A 37 -31.93 7.63 14.11
CA ALA A 37 -31.97 6.96 12.82
C ALA A 37 -33.40 6.80 12.28
N THR A 38 -33.60 7.10 10.99
CA THR A 38 -34.79 6.73 10.21
C THR A 38 -34.39 5.69 9.18
N SER A 39 -35.15 4.60 9.13
CA SER A 39 -34.94 3.43 8.28
C SER A 39 -35.26 3.71 6.80
N VAL A 40 -34.35 3.35 5.90
CA VAL A 40 -34.57 3.30 4.44
C VAL A 40 -34.80 1.83 4.04
N PRO A 41 -35.76 1.51 3.13
CA PRO A 41 -36.11 0.13 2.81
C PRO A 41 -35.15 -0.52 1.81
N ASP A 42 -35.07 -1.85 1.90
CA ASP A 42 -34.27 -2.78 1.09
C ASP A 42 -34.32 -2.49 -0.42
N ALA A 43 -33.15 -2.21 -1.00
CA ALA A 43 -32.91 -2.30 -2.43
C ALA A 43 -32.40 -3.70 -2.78
N ALA A 44 -33.06 -4.34 -3.73
CA ALA A 44 -32.76 -5.69 -4.19
C ALA A 44 -31.30 -5.84 -4.67
N ALA A 45 -30.67 -6.95 -4.27
CA ALA A 45 -29.28 -7.30 -4.59
C ALA A 45 -29.02 -7.35 -6.11
N PRO A 46 -27.90 -6.77 -6.60
CA PRO A 46 -27.50 -6.96 -7.98
C PRO A 46 -26.87 -8.34 -8.20
N THR A 47 -27.11 -8.82 -9.42
CA THR A 47 -26.80 -10.13 -9.97
C THR A 47 -25.31 -10.48 -9.91
N THR A 48 -25.07 -11.76 -9.64
CA THR A 48 -23.81 -12.50 -9.48
C THR A 48 -22.62 -11.99 -10.31
N ALA A 49 -21.60 -11.49 -9.60
CA ALA A 49 -20.22 -11.57 -10.05
C ALA A 49 -19.86 -13.04 -10.37
N PRO A 50 -19.01 -13.31 -11.37
CA PRO A 50 -18.47 -14.65 -11.57
C PRO A 50 -17.82 -15.11 -10.25
N PRO A 51 -18.00 -16.38 -9.85
CA PRO A 51 -17.46 -16.86 -8.59
C PRO A 51 -15.97 -16.58 -8.56
N ALA A 52 -15.49 -15.93 -7.50
CA ALA A 52 -14.09 -16.04 -7.12
C ALA A 52 -13.76 -17.53 -7.17
N ALA A 53 -12.66 -17.91 -7.83
CA ALA A 53 -12.22 -19.30 -7.87
C ALA A 53 -12.30 -19.83 -6.44
N THR A 54 -13.12 -20.86 -6.23
CA THR A 54 -13.23 -21.54 -4.95
C THR A 54 -11.83 -22.00 -4.59
N GLN A 55 -11.31 -21.54 -3.45
CA GLN A 55 -9.98 -21.87 -2.93
C GLN A 55 -9.74 -23.38 -2.76
N ASP A 56 -10.78 -24.22 -2.91
CA ASP A 56 -10.74 -25.65 -2.64
C ASP A 56 -9.95 -26.50 -3.65
N ASP A 57 -9.60 -25.97 -4.84
CA ASP A 57 -8.84 -26.71 -5.86
C ASP A 57 -7.45 -26.10 -6.18
N ALA A 58 -7.06 -25.01 -5.49
CA ALA A 58 -5.72 -24.44 -5.65
C ALA A 58 -4.71 -25.26 -4.85
N GLU A 59 -3.64 -25.71 -5.51
CA GLU A 59 -2.50 -26.33 -4.81
C GLU A 59 -1.99 -25.37 -3.72
N ALA A 60 -1.80 -25.89 -2.51
CA ALA A 60 -1.36 -25.07 -1.37
C ALA A 60 -0.07 -24.33 -1.72
N ASP A 61 -0.04 -23.02 -1.47
CA ASP A 61 1.15 -22.23 -1.75
C ASP A 61 2.19 -22.57 -0.68
N PRO A 62 3.35 -23.15 -1.03
CA PRO A 62 4.34 -23.57 -0.03
C PRO A 62 4.86 -22.42 0.85
N ARG A 63 4.63 -21.17 0.43
CA ARG A 63 4.93 -19.95 1.19
C ARG A 63 3.95 -19.67 2.33
N ASP A 64 2.78 -20.31 2.35
CA ASP A 64 1.76 -20.16 3.41
C ASP A 64 2.36 -20.35 4.81
N ALA A 65 3.31 -21.28 4.94
CA ALA A 65 4.00 -21.57 6.19
C ALA A 65 4.70 -20.35 6.83
N TYR A 66 5.06 -19.33 6.05
CA TYR A 66 5.68 -18.09 6.53
C TYR A 66 4.66 -17.00 6.89
N PHE A 67 3.36 -17.24 6.68
CA PHE A 67 2.28 -16.29 6.96
C PHE A 67 1.23 -16.83 7.95
N GLU A 68 1.48 -18.01 8.55
CA GLU A 68 0.63 -18.53 9.62
C GLU A 68 0.64 -17.57 10.84
N LEU A 69 -0.55 -17.25 11.34
CA LEU A 69 -0.73 -16.24 12.41
C LEU A 69 -0.36 -16.75 13.80
N ASP A 70 -0.31 -18.07 14.02
CA ASP A 70 0.13 -18.69 15.27
C ASP A 70 1.66 -18.86 15.33
N ARG A 71 2.36 -18.43 14.28
CA ARG A 71 3.81 -18.44 14.18
C ARG A 71 4.36 -17.01 14.18
N VAL A 72 5.31 -16.77 15.06
CA VAL A 72 6.17 -15.58 15.01
C VAL A 72 7.53 -16.02 14.48
N LEU A 73 7.94 -15.48 13.33
CA LEU A 73 9.22 -15.80 12.73
C LEU A 73 10.36 -15.22 13.56
N ASP A 74 11.47 -15.94 13.71
CA ASP A 74 12.71 -15.41 14.28
C ASP A 74 13.67 -15.02 13.16
N ILE A 75 14.00 -13.74 13.06
CA ILE A 75 14.85 -13.19 12.02
C ILE A 75 16.07 -12.52 12.64
N SER A 76 17.27 -12.98 12.26
CA SER A 76 18.52 -12.31 12.60
C SER A 76 19.23 -11.82 11.35
N ILE A 77 19.78 -10.62 11.42
CA ILE A 77 20.47 -9.94 10.33
C ILE A 77 21.88 -9.57 10.80
N GLU A 78 22.89 -10.09 10.13
CA GLU A 78 24.29 -9.70 10.30
C GLU A 78 24.72 -8.86 9.10
N ILE A 79 25.04 -7.60 9.36
CA ILE A 79 25.35 -6.59 8.34
C ILE A 79 26.54 -5.76 8.82
N ALA A 80 27.37 -5.28 7.90
CA ALA A 80 28.47 -4.38 8.25
C ALA A 80 27.92 -3.17 9.06
N VAL A 81 28.60 -2.81 10.15
CA VAL A 81 28.09 -1.79 11.09
C VAL A 81 27.91 -0.44 10.41
N GLU A 82 28.86 -0.09 9.54
CA GLU A 82 28.83 1.08 8.69
C GLU A 82 27.63 1.10 7.73
N ASP A 83 27.31 -0.04 7.10
CA ASP A 83 26.18 -0.17 6.19
C ASP A 83 24.86 -0.08 6.94
N TRP A 84 24.77 -0.69 8.13
CA TRP A 84 23.61 -0.54 9.01
C TRP A 84 23.39 0.91 9.44
N ASP A 85 24.47 1.60 9.80
CA ASP A 85 24.42 3.01 10.18
C ASP A 85 23.97 3.90 9.01
N VAL A 86 24.42 3.65 7.79
CA VAL A 86 23.90 4.36 6.61
C VAL A 86 22.43 4.01 6.41
N LEU A 87 22.08 2.74 6.35
CA LEU A 87 20.72 2.24 6.08
C LEU A 87 19.69 2.89 7.01
N ARG A 88 19.91 2.82 8.34
CA ARG A 88 18.92 3.28 9.32
C ARG A 88 18.75 4.80 9.32
N ASN A 89 19.79 5.55 8.94
CA ASN A 89 19.78 7.01 8.92
C ASN A 89 19.34 7.63 7.58
N GLN A 90 19.12 6.83 6.52
CA GLN A 90 18.44 7.32 5.30
C GLN A 90 17.04 7.84 5.66
N THR A 91 16.77 9.12 5.41
CA THR A 91 15.52 9.78 5.82
C THR A 91 15.02 10.77 4.77
N ARG A 92 13.71 10.94 4.74
CA ARG A 92 12.98 11.92 3.94
C ARG A 92 12.11 12.74 4.88
N THR A 93 12.18 14.06 4.76
CA THR A 93 11.34 15.00 5.48
C THR A 93 10.23 15.54 4.59
N LEU A 94 9.25 16.21 5.20
CA LEU A 94 8.21 16.94 4.45
C LEU A 94 8.81 18.06 3.60
N ALA A 95 9.87 18.71 4.08
CA ALA A 95 10.57 19.74 3.31
C ALA A 95 11.17 19.15 2.02
N ASP A 96 11.70 17.93 2.08
CA ASP A 96 12.20 17.22 0.88
C ASP A 96 11.06 16.89 -0.08
N VAL A 97 9.91 16.43 0.43
CA VAL A 97 8.71 16.17 -0.38
C VAL A 97 8.23 17.46 -1.07
N PHE A 98 8.12 18.56 -0.33
CA PHE A 98 7.71 19.85 -0.88
C PHE A 98 8.71 20.39 -1.90
N ALA A 99 10.01 20.23 -1.66
CA ALA A 99 11.04 20.61 -2.60
C ALA A 99 10.93 19.82 -3.90
N GLU A 100 10.68 18.50 -3.81
CA GLU A 100 10.48 17.66 -4.98
C GLU A 100 9.23 18.08 -5.77
N ILE A 101 8.11 18.37 -5.10
CA ILE A 101 6.90 18.87 -5.78
C ILE A 101 7.13 20.28 -6.36
N GLU A 102 7.92 21.13 -5.72
CA GLU A 102 8.24 22.45 -6.27
C GLU A 102 9.11 22.35 -7.55
N GLU A 103 10.07 21.43 -7.55
CA GLU A 103 11.02 21.25 -8.64
C GLU A 103 10.39 20.52 -9.83
N TYR A 104 9.71 19.40 -9.57
CA TYR A 104 9.20 18.50 -10.60
C TYR A 104 7.69 18.56 -10.79
N GLY A 105 6.96 19.24 -9.90
CA GLY A 105 5.50 19.12 -9.86
C GLY A 105 5.06 17.69 -9.56
N LEU A 106 3.86 17.34 -10.03
CA LEU A 106 3.31 15.97 -9.96
C LEU A 106 3.58 15.19 -11.27
N SER A 107 4.73 15.45 -11.91
CA SER A 107 5.05 14.90 -13.24
C SER A 107 5.78 13.56 -13.21
N ARG A 108 6.20 13.10 -12.03
CA ARG A 108 6.90 11.84 -11.80
C ARG A 108 6.57 11.26 -10.42
N PRO A 109 6.80 9.95 -10.17
CA PRO A 109 6.79 9.40 -8.82
C PRO A 109 7.89 10.00 -7.94
N PHE A 110 7.70 9.98 -6.62
CA PHE A 110 8.72 10.43 -5.67
C PHE A 110 9.97 9.55 -5.73
N ALA A 111 11.14 10.16 -5.91
CA ALA A 111 12.39 9.41 -6.07
C ALA A 111 12.76 8.62 -4.80
N SER A 112 12.98 7.31 -4.90
CA SER A 112 13.46 6.52 -3.75
C SER A 112 14.84 6.98 -3.27
N ILE A 113 14.97 7.18 -1.95
CA ILE A 113 16.23 7.56 -1.29
C ILE A 113 16.94 6.39 -0.60
N TYR A 114 16.35 5.18 -0.65
CA TYR A 114 16.86 4.01 0.07
C TYR A 114 17.70 3.11 -0.83
N THR A 115 18.81 2.62 -0.29
CA THR A 115 19.79 1.79 -0.99
C THR A 115 19.85 0.39 -0.40
N TRP A 116 20.24 -0.59 -1.24
CA TRP A 116 20.42 -1.98 -0.82
C TRP A 116 21.84 -2.20 -0.29
N PHE A 117 21.93 -2.97 0.79
CA PHE A 117 23.17 -3.43 1.40
C PHE A 117 23.16 -4.95 1.48
N SER A 118 24.35 -5.56 1.46
CA SER A 118 24.49 -7.01 1.59
C SER A 118 24.56 -7.41 3.07
N ALA A 119 23.89 -8.50 3.43
CA ALA A 119 23.87 -9.03 4.79
C ALA A 119 23.79 -10.56 4.78
N THR A 120 24.15 -11.18 5.89
CA THR A 120 23.75 -12.57 6.20
C THR A 120 22.46 -12.51 6.98
N VAL A 121 21.45 -13.25 6.54
CA VAL A 121 20.12 -13.29 7.18
C VAL A 121 19.80 -14.72 7.57
N THR A 122 19.34 -14.91 8.80
CA THR A 122 18.78 -16.18 9.26
C THR A 122 17.29 -16.00 9.52
N VAL A 123 16.47 -16.89 8.98
CA VAL A 123 15.01 -16.95 9.24
C VAL A 123 14.70 -18.34 9.82
N ASP A 124 14.24 -18.40 11.06
CA ASP A 124 13.93 -19.65 11.77
C ASP A 124 15.06 -20.71 11.69
N GLY A 125 16.31 -20.26 11.80
CA GLY A 125 17.51 -21.10 11.73
C GLY A 125 18.01 -21.41 10.32
N GLU A 126 17.30 -20.99 9.27
CA GLU A 126 17.76 -21.08 7.88
C GLU A 126 18.59 -19.84 7.50
N THR A 127 19.90 -20.01 7.33
CA THR A 127 20.84 -18.91 7.07
C THR A 127 21.20 -18.79 5.59
N HIS A 128 21.12 -17.56 5.07
CA HIS A 128 21.53 -17.17 3.73
C HIS A 128 22.51 -16.01 3.78
N ALA A 129 23.64 -16.13 3.08
CA ALA A 129 24.59 -15.04 2.88
C ALA A 129 24.19 -14.20 1.66
N GLU A 130 24.66 -12.95 1.63
CA GLU A 130 24.47 -12.02 0.51
C GLU A 130 23.00 -11.71 0.19
N VAL A 131 22.18 -11.65 1.23
CA VAL A 131 20.80 -11.17 1.16
C VAL A 131 20.81 -9.64 1.07
N GLY A 132 20.02 -9.09 0.16
CA GLY A 132 19.78 -7.66 0.08
C GLY A 132 18.90 -7.16 1.22
N VAL A 133 19.40 -6.20 1.98
CA VAL A 133 18.65 -5.49 3.03
C VAL A 133 18.52 -4.02 2.66
N ARG A 134 17.30 -3.48 2.75
CA ARG A 134 17.04 -2.06 2.46
C ARG A 134 15.97 -1.51 3.40
N LYS A 135 16.14 -0.25 3.80
CA LYS A 135 15.09 0.49 4.52
C LYS A 135 13.87 0.76 3.61
N LYS A 136 12.68 0.67 4.18
CA LYS A 136 11.42 1.09 3.56
C LYS A 136 10.79 2.21 4.38
N GLY A 137 10.14 3.14 3.69
CA GLY A 137 9.21 4.07 4.33
C GLY A 137 8.93 5.30 3.49
N PHE A 138 7.96 6.10 3.92
CA PHE A 138 7.77 7.45 3.38
C PHE A 138 8.11 8.49 4.45
N VAL A 139 7.18 9.34 4.89
CA VAL A 139 7.42 10.30 5.98
C VAL A 139 6.99 9.70 7.33
N GLY A 140 5.75 9.23 7.45
CA GLY A 140 5.17 8.78 8.73
C GLY A 140 5.80 7.50 9.32
N SER A 141 6.37 6.64 8.47
CA SER A 141 6.90 5.34 8.89
C SER A 141 8.41 5.32 9.19
N GLN A 142 9.08 6.47 9.15
CA GLN A 142 10.53 6.58 9.26
C GLN A 142 11.01 6.36 10.69
N SER A 143 12.03 5.52 10.86
CA SER A 143 12.72 5.38 12.14
C SER A 143 14.18 5.01 11.92
N SER A 144 15.07 5.60 12.71
CA SER A 144 16.51 5.27 12.73
C SER A 144 16.88 4.26 13.83
N THR A 145 15.92 3.93 14.70
CA THR A 145 16.06 2.94 15.78
C THR A 145 15.37 1.62 15.45
N LYS A 146 14.23 1.69 14.74
CA LYS A 146 13.43 0.54 14.30
C LYS A 146 12.95 0.76 12.86
N PRO A 147 13.86 0.79 11.87
CA PRO A 147 13.49 1.02 10.46
C PRO A 147 12.62 -0.12 9.94
N SER A 148 11.60 0.15 9.11
CA SER A 148 10.99 -0.92 8.33
C SER A 148 12.01 -1.45 7.31
N LEU A 149 12.06 -2.77 7.12
CA LEU A 149 13.06 -3.45 6.31
C LEU A 149 12.43 -4.21 5.15
N LYS A 150 13.16 -4.28 4.05
CA LYS A 150 12.95 -5.21 2.95
C LYS A 150 14.12 -6.17 2.92
N LEU A 151 13.82 -7.46 2.87
CA LEU A 151 14.79 -8.52 2.62
C LEU A 151 14.56 -9.05 1.20
N ARG A 152 15.64 -9.20 0.44
CA ARG A 152 15.61 -9.74 -0.92
C ARG A 152 16.76 -10.74 -1.06
N PHE A 153 16.44 -12.02 -0.95
CA PHE A 153 17.40 -13.12 -1.00
C PHE A 153 18.09 -13.19 -2.37
N ASP A 154 17.34 -12.98 -3.45
CA ASP A 154 17.85 -12.96 -4.82
C ASP A 154 18.48 -11.62 -5.25
N LYS A 155 18.94 -10.77 -4.31
CA LYS A 155 19.45 -9.42 -4.65
C LYS A 155 20.84 -9.47 -5.29
N TYR A 156 21.69 -10.33 -4.77
CA TYR A 156 23.10 -10.47 -5.13
C TYR A 156 23.48 -11.90 -5.54
N VAL A 157 22.67 -12.90 -5.16
CA VAL A 157 22.80 -14.29 -5.59
C VAL A 157 21.54 -14.68 -6.35
N ASP A 158 21.67 -14.94 -7.65
CA ASP A 158 20.52 -15.32 -8.49
C ASP A 158 19.82 -16.57 -7.94
N ASP A 159 18.49 -16.59 -8.04
CA ASP A 159 17.60 -17.68 -7.61
C ASP A 159 17.68 -18.07 -6.12
N GLN A 160 18.38 -17.32 -5.26
CA GLN A 160 18.39 -17.56 -3.82
C GLN A 160 17.03 -17.25 -3.20
N SER A 161 16.50 -18.19 -2.41
CA SER A 161 15.22 -18.09 -1.72
C SER A 161 15.19 -18.96 -0.47
N LEU A 162 14.26 -18.64 0.43
CA LEU A 162 13.83 -19.54 1.50
C LEU A 162 13.02 -20.72 0.92
N LEU A 163 12.65 -21.67 1.78
CA LEU A 163 11.73 -22.75 1.42
C LEU A 163 10.46 -22.23 0.73
N GLY A 164 9.91 -23.03 -0.19
CA GLY A 164 8.73 -22.64 -0.97
C GLY A 164 8.99 -21.51 -1.98
N GLY A 165 10.24 -21.13 -2.22
CA GLY A 165 10.60 -20.10 -3.20
C GLY A 165 10.37 -18.66 -2.71
N MET A 166 10.25 -18.45 -1.39
CA MET A 166 10.12 -17.11 -0.83
C MET A 166 11.46 -16.37 -0.91
N ASN A 167 11.62 -15.51 -1.91
CA ASN A 167 12.84 -14.71 -2.13
C ASN A 167 12.76 -13.30 -1.53
N ARG A 168 11.64 -12.91 -0.91
CA ARG A 168 11.41 -11.55 -0.40
C ARG A 168 10.60 -11.54 0.88
N MET A 169 10.96 -10.61 1.77
CA MET A 169 10.18 -10.32 2.97
C MET A 169 10.05 -8.81 3.20
N THR A 170 8.85 -8.36 3.52
CA THR A 170 8.60 -7.00 4.05
C THR A 170 8.46 -7.08 5.55
N LEU A 171 9.20 -6.28 6.29
CA LEU A 171 9.15 -6.19 7.74
C LEU A 171 8.79 -4.76 8.12
N ASN A 172 7.51 -4.51 8.39
CA ASN A 172 7.03 -3.19 8.79
C ASN A 172 7.26 -2.99 10.31
N ASN A 173 7.78 -1.83 10.67
CA ASN A 173 8.02 -1.46 12.07
C ASN A 173 6.74 -1.14 12.86
N SER A 174 5.64 -0.89 12.14
CA SER A 174 4.32 -0.49 12.63
C SER A 174 4.35 0.67 13.63
N VAL A 175 5.21 1.67 13.38
CA VAL A 175 5.41 2.78 14.33
C VAL A 175 4.15 3.64 14.54
N GLN A 176 3.20 3.62 13.60
CA GLN A 176 1.94 4.36 13.67
C GLN A 176 0.79 3.53 14.27
N ASP A 177 1.00 2.23 14.52
CA ASP A 177 0.02 1.31 15.10
C ASP A 177 0.55 0.75 16.43
N PRO A 178 0.13 1.30 17.58
CA PRO A 178 0.53 0.80 18.89
C PRO A 178 0.14 -0.66 19.16
N SER A 179 -0.87 -1.18 18.47
CA SER A 179 -1.30 -2.58 18.61
C SER A 179 -0.44 -3.54 17.79
N MET A 180 0.14 -3.05 16.69
CA MET A 180 0.78 -3.82 15.61
C MET A 180 -0.17 -4.80 14.88
N LEU A 181 -1.47 -4.82 15.19
CA LEU A 181 -2.44 -5.76 14.64
C LEU A 181 -3.20 -5.21 13.42
N ASN A 182 -3.24 -3.89 13.23
CA ASN A 182 -4.13 -3.24 12.28
C ASN A 182 -3.91 -3.71 10.85
N THR A 183 -2.66 -3.77 10.41
CA THR A 183 -2.30 -4.23 9.06
C THR A 183 -2.87 -5.62 8.78
N CYS A 184 -2.65 -6.56 9.71
CA CYS A 184 -3.10 -7.93 9.54
C CYS A 184 -4.60 -8.10 9.63
N LEU A 185 -5.23 -7.39 10.57
CA LEU A 185 -6.69 -7.40 10.69
C LEU A 185 -7.34 -6.81 9.43
N SER A 186 -6.81 -5.69 8.92
CA SER A 186 -7.31 -5.03 7.72
C SER A 186 -7.23 -5.92 6.49
N TYR A 187 -6.08 -6.53 6.22
CA TYR A 187 -5.96 -7.43 5.05
C TYR A 187 -6.88 -8.65 5.14
N ARG A 188 -7.15 -9.16 6.35
CA ARG A 188 -8.16 -10.21 6.53
C ARG A 188 -9.58 -9.73 6.23
N VAL A 189 -9.93 -8.48 6.58
CA VAL A 189 -11.23 -7.89 6.21
C VAL A 189 -11.32 -7.72 4.70
N PHE A 190 -10.27 -7.21 4.02
CA PHE A 190 -10.22 -7.14 2.56
C PHE A 190 -10.40 -8.50 1.90
N ALA A 191 -9.67 -9.51 2.36
CA ALA A 191 -9.79 -10.88 1.85
C ALA A 191 -11.19 -11.46 2.09
N ALA A 192 -11.77 -11.25 3.27
CA ALA A 192 -13.14 -11.69 3.59
C ALA A 192 -14.21 -10.98 2.74
N ALA A 193 -13.95 -9.75 2.31
CA ALA A 193 -14.78 -9.01 1.35
C ALA A 193 -14.53 -9.40 -0.13
N GLY A 194 -13.66 -10.39 -0.38
CA GLY A 194 -13.37 -10.89 -1.73
C GLY A 194 -12.33 -10.07 -2.51
N ASN A 195 -11.66 -9.10 -1.87
CA ASN A 195 -10.59 -8.33 -2.50
C ASN A 195 -9.26 -9.10 -2.40
N PRO A 196 -8.43 -9.15 -3.46
CA PRO A 196 -7.07 -9.65 -3.33
C PRO A 196 -6.28 -8.80 -2.34
N ALA A 197 -5.74 -9.42 -1.29
CA ALA A 197 -5.08 -8.73 -0.19
C ALA A 197 -3.82 -9.49 0.25
N PRO A 198 -2.74 -8.79 0.63
CA PRO A 198 -1.53 -9.44 1.11
C PRO A 198 -1.79 -10.36 2.30
N ARG A 199 -1.12 -11.52 2.33
CA ARG A 199 -0.93 -12.25 3.58
C ARG A 199 -0.02 -11.48 4.52
N CYS A 200 -0.13 -11.77 5.82
CA CYS A 200 0.75 -11.19 6.82
C CYS A 200 0.88 -12.10 8.05
N ASN A 201 1.99 -11.96 8.77
CA ASN A 201 2.15 -12.44 10.14
C ASN A 201 3.12 -11.54 10.91
N PHE A 202 3.79 -12.08 11.93
CA PHE A 202 4.73 -11.35 12.77
C PHE A 202 6.12 -11.98 12.76
N ALA A 203 7.13 -11.14 12.99
CA ALA A 203 8.52 -11.59 13.16
C ALA A 203 9.21 -10.84 14.30
N THR A 204 10.03 -11.51 15.10
CA THR A 204 11.04 -10.86 15.94
C THR A 204 12.29 -10.64 15.11
N VAL A 205 12.85 -9.42 15.15
CA VAL A 205 14.00 -9.06 14.33
C VAL A 205 15.16 -8.61 15.20
N SER A 206 16.34 -9.20 15.00
CA SER A 206 17.60 -8.72 15.56
C SER A 206 18.58 -8.31 14.47
N VAL A 207 19.38 -7.29 14.74
CA VAL A 207 20.45 -6.83 13.84
C VAL A 207 21.76 -6.75 14.61
N ASN A 208 22.81 -7.45 14.14
CA ASN A 208 24.12 -7.52 14.79
C ASN A 208 24.04 -7.85 16.29
N GLY A 209 23.17 -8.81 16.64
CA GLY A 209 22.92 -9.22 18.03
C GLY A 209 22.07 -8.25 18.88
N THR A 210 21.63 -7.12 18.32
CA THR A 210 20.72 -6.19 18.99
C THR A 210 19.28 -6.51 18.62
N ASP A 211 18.43 -6.78 19.60
CA ASP A 211 17.00 -7.00 19.40
C ASP A 211 16.28 -5.69 19.05
N LEU A 212 15.56 -5.69 17.93
CA LEU A 212 14.71 -4.58 17.48
C LEU A 212 13.22 -4.83 17.77
N GLY A 213 12.89 -5.99 18.33
CA GLY A 213 11.55 -6.39 18.73
C GLY A 213 10.69 -6.91 17.59
N LEU A 214 9.37 -6.84 17.80
CA LEU A 214 8.35 -7.36 16.89
C LEU A 214 8.21 -6.48 15.64
N TYR A 215 8.02 -7.09 14.48
CA TYR A 215 7.68 -6.49 13.19
C TYR A 215 6.45 -7.18 12.62
N VAL A 216 5.69 -6.46 11.78
CA VAL A 216 4.64 -7.08 10.95
C VAL A 216 5.27 -7.51 9.63
N HIS A 217 5.25 -8.81 9.35
CA HIS A 217 5.69 -9.35 8.08
C HIS A 217 4.55 -9.33 7.07
N VAL A 218 4.77 -8.74 5.91
CA VAL A 218 3.73 -8.55 4.87
C VAL A 218 4.20 -9.12 3.53
N GLU A 219 3.31 -9.85 2.86
CA GLU A 219 3.50 -10.34 1.49
C GLU A 219 3.65 -9.18 0.50
N GLU A 220 4.56 -9.30 -0.47
CA GLU A 220 4.70 -8.30 -1.52
C GLU A 220 3.81 -8.60 -2.73
N PHE A 221 3.31 -7.55 -3.37
CA PHE A 221 2.73 -7.60 -4.70
C PHE A 221 3.82 -7.85 -5.76
N LYS A 222 4.31 -9.09 -5.80
CA LYS A 222 5.24 -9.59 -6.83
C LYS A 222 4.62 -10.76 -7.57
N ALA A 223 5.32 -11.27 -8.57
CA ALA A 223 4.82 -12.34 -9.43
C ALA A 223 4.15 -13.49 -8.67
N PRO A 224 4.68 -13.96 -7.52
CA PRO A 224 4.02 -15.02 -6.77
C PRO A 224 2.64 -14.66 -6.17
N PHE A 225 2.43 -13.40 -5.76
CA PHE A 225 1.11 -12.91 -5.32
C PHE A 225 0.17 -12.79 -6.53
N LEU A 226 0.65 -12.19 -7.62
CA LEU A 226 -0.16 -11.94 -8.81
C LEU A 226 -0.63 -13.25 -9.44
N SER A 227 0.26 -14.23 -9.59
CA SER A 227 -0.08 -15.56 -10.11
C SER A 227 -1.09 -16.27 -9.21
N HIS A 228 -0.97 -16.15 -7.88
CA HIS A 228 -1.91 -16.77 -6.95
C HIS A 228 -3.32 -16.18 -7.08
N HIS A 229 -3.46 -14.84 -7.14
CA HIS A 229 -4.77 -14.19 -7.16
C HIS A 229 -5.40 -14.01 -8.54
N PHE A 230 -4.59 -13.97 -9.60
CA PHE A 230 -5.04 -13.66 -10.97
C PHE A 230 -4.70 -14.73 -12.00
N GLY A 231 -3.99 -15.80 -11.60
CA GLY A 231 -3.54 -16.86 -12.51
C GLY A 231 -2.37 -16.48 -13.41
N SER A 232 -1.91 -15.22 -13.36
CA SER A 232 -0.76 -14.73 -14.13
C SER A 232 -0.11 -13.53 -13.44
N ALA A 233 1.20 -13.39 -13.65
CA ALA A 233 2.00 -12.24 -13.23
C ALA A 233 2.37 -11.29 -14.37
N GLU A 234 2.01 -11.62 -15.61
CA GLU A 234 2.49 -10.93 -16.83
C GLU A 234 1.80 -9.58 -17.13
N GLY A 235 0.82 -9.20 -16.32
CA GLY A 235 0.10 -7.92 -16.44
C GLY A 235 0.92 -6.70 -15.97
N HIS A 236 0.24 -5.55 -15.88
CA HIS A 236 0.88 -4.30 -15.49
C HIS A 236 0.54 -3.94 -14.04
N LEU A 237 1.53 -3.94 -13.16
CA LEU A 237 1.41 -3.55 -11.76
C LEU A 237 1.90 -2.12 -11.54
N TYR A 238 1.12 -1.36 -10.79
CA TYR A 238 1.39 0.03 -10.45
C TYR A 238 1.21 0.28 -8.94
N GLU A 239 1.91 1.29 -8.43
CA GLU A 239 1.73 1.84 -7.08
C GLU A 239 1.32 3.31 -7.17
N GLY A 240 0.35 3.69 -6.34
CA GLY A 240 -0.06 5.06 -6.13
C GLY A 240 0.43 5.60 -4.79
N THR A 241 1.19 6.70 -4.81
CA THR A 241 1.61 7.43 -3.61
C THR A 241 1.31 8.91 -3.81
N VAL A 242 0.31 9.44 -3.09
CA VAL A 242 -0.25 10.78 -3.35
C VAL A 242 -0.55 10.93 -4.86
N SER A 243 -1.32 9.99 -5.37
CA SER A 243 -1.50 9.73 -6.80
C SER A 243 -2.95 9.46 -7.15
N ASP A 244 -3.40 9.95 -8.29
CA ASP A 244 -4.78 9.83 -8.73
C ASP A 244 -4.90 9.77 -10.27
N PHE A 245 -6.06 9.36 -10.77
CA PHE A 245 -6.37 9.23 -12.20
C PHE A 245 -6.90 10.54 -12.81
N THR A 246 -6.22 11.64 -12.53
CA THR A 246 -6.47 12.94 -13.19
C THR A 246 -5.27 13.34 -14.06
N PRO A 247 -5.44 14.23 -15.06
CA PRO A 247 -4.33 14.70 -15.88
C PRO A 247 -3.17 15.31 -15.07
N GLU A 248 -3.47 15.94 -13.93
CA GLU A 248 -2.48 16.54 -13.04
C GLU A 248 -1.66 15.50 -12.27
N PHE A 249 -2.27 14.36 -11.91
CA PHE A 249 -1.64 13.34 -11.09
C PHE A 249 -1.09 12.16 -11.89
N ARG A 250 -1.45 11.98 -13.17
CA ARG A 250 -0.97 10.87 -14.02
C ARG A 250 0.52 10.59 -13.76
N GLY A 251 1.38 11.61 -13.85
CA GLY A 251 2.83 11.45 -13.75
C GLY A 251 3.32 10.82 -12.44
N THR A 252 2.52 10.87 -11.37
CA THR A 252 2.89 10.32 -10.05
C THR A 252 2.75 8.80 -9.94
N VAL A 253 2.03 8.16 -10.87
CA VAL A 253 1.84 6.69 -10.88
C VAL A 253 3.17 5.99 -11.12
N GLU A 254 3.54 5.06 -10.24
CA GLU A 254 4.80 4.31 -10.36
C GLU A 254 4.57 2.93 -10.97
N LYS A 255 5.29 2.60 -12.04
CA LYS A 255 5.35 1.24 -12.59
C LYS A 255 6.14 0.32 -11.66
N LYS A 256 5.63 -0.88 -11.44
CA LYS A 256 6.28 -1.95 -10.65
C LYS A 256 6.60 -3.21 -11.44
N THR A 257 6.18 -3.20 -12.70
CA THR A 257 6.48 -4.15 -13.78
C THR A 257 6.61 -3.34 -15.06
N HIS A 258 7.34 -3.84 -16.06
CA HIS A 258 7.53 -3.14 -17.33
C HIS A 258 8.06 -1.70 -17.12
N GLU A 259 8.96 -1.52 -16.13
CA GLU A 259 9.42 -0.21 -15.65
C GLU A 259 10.09 0.63 -16.74
N ASP A 260 10.79 -0.02 -17.68
CA ASP A 260 11.50 0.64 -18.78
C ASP A 260 10.59 0.94 -20.00
N ALA A 261 9.36 0.44 -20.02
CA ALA A 261 8.44 0.67 -21.14
C ALA A 261 7.83 2.07 -21.08
N ASP A 262 7.89 2.84 -22.17
CA ASP A 262 7.21 4.13 -22.29
C ASP A 262 5.77 4.00 -22.83
N ASP A 263 5.03 3.02 -22.31
CA ASP A 263 3.61 2.81 -22.62
C ASP A 263 2.75 3.14 -21.40
N TRP A 264 1.86 4.12 -21.54
CA TRP A 264 0.95 4.54 -20.49
C TRP A 264 -0.50 4.56 -20.97
N SER A 265 -0.76 3.87 -22.08
CA SER A 265 -2.06 3.87 -22.74
C SER A 265 -3.19 3.36 -21.85
N ASP A 266 -2.90 2.43 -20.95
CA ASP A 266 -3.84 1.90 -19.96
C ASP A 266 -4.22 2.95 -18.89
N ILE A 267 -3.25 3.67 -18.33
CA ILE A 267 -3.49 4.78 -17.39
C ILE A 267 -4.21 5.94 -18.08
N ASP A 268 -3.74 6.33 -19.27
CA ASP A 268 -4.31 7.44 -20.03
C ASP A 268 -5.77 7.15 -20.45
N ALA A 269 -6.12 5.88 -20.69
CA ALA A 269 -7.50 5.47 -20.95
C ALA A 269 -8.40 5.64 -19.72
N VAL A 270 -7.91 5.34 -18.50
CA VAL A 270 -8.66 5.60 -17.25
C VAL A 270 -8.88 7.10 -17.07
N VAL A 271 -7.83 7.91 -17.22
CA VAL A 271 -7.90 9.38 -17.10
C VAL A 271 -8.90 9.96 -18.10
N ALA A 272 -8.88 9.47 -19.35
CA ALA A 272 -9.79 9.93 -20.39
C ALA A 272 -11.25 9.54 -20.12
N ALA A 273 -11.49 8.32 -19.62
CA ALA A 273 -12.84 7.86 -19.26
C ALA A 273 -13.43 8.68 -18.11
N LEU A 274 -12.63 8.98 -17.07
CA LEU A 274 -13.05 9.80 -15.94
C LEU A 274 -13.27 11.28 -16.29
N ALA A 275 -12.68 11.78 -17.38
CA ALA A 275 -12.90 13.14 -17.85
C ALA A 275 -14.28 13.33 -18.53
N ASP A 276 -14.98 12.24 -18.89
CA ASP A 276 -16.34 12.26 -19.43
C ASP A 276 -17.36 11.86 -18.35
N PRO A 277 -18.11 12.81 -17.77
CA PRO A 277 -19.06 12.52 -16.69
C PRO A 277 -20.38 11.88 -17.19
N SER A 278 -20.49 11.55 -18.48
CA SER A 278 -21.68 10.91 -19.04
C SER A 278 -21.67 9.38 -18.88
N ASP A 279 -22.80 8.75 -19.18
CA ASP A 279 -22.92 7.28 -19.24
C ASP A 279 -21.89 6.64 -20.20
N ALA A 280 -21.43 7.38 -21.22
CA ALA A 280 -20.39 6.90 -22.14
C ALA A 280 -19.03 6.78 -21.45
N GLY A 281 -18.65 7.75 -20.62
CA GLY A 281 -17.44 7.70 -19.81
C GLY A 281 -17.48 6.59 -18.77
N LEU A 282 -18.60 6.44 -18.06
CA LEU A 282 -18.80 5.33 -17.11
C LEU A 282 -18.70 3.96 -17.81
N LYS A 283 -19.31 3.83 -19.00
CA LYS A 283 -19.19 2.61 -19.79
C LYS A 283 -17.74 2.34 -20.19
N ALA A 284 -17.02 3.34 -20.72
CA ALA A 284 -15.61 3.20 -21.07
C ALA A 284 -14.76 2.81 -19.85
N LEU A 285 -15.02 3.40 -18.69
CA LEU A 285 -14.35 3.05 -17.44
C LEU A 285 -14.59 1.58 -17.07
N SER A 286 -15.83 1.07 -17.20
CA SER A 286 -16.17 -0.33 -16.89
C SER A 286 -15.50 -1.38 -17.78
N GLU A 287 -15.05 -0.98 -18.96
CA GLU A 287 -14.27 -1.81 -19.89
C GLU A 287 -12.78 -1.86 -19.50
N ILE A 288 -12.33 -0.92 -18.67
CA ILE A 288 -10.92 -0.73 -18.30
C ILE A 288 -10.69 -1.12 -16.82
N VAL A 289 -11.60 -0.79 -15.92
CA VAL A 289 -11.53 -1.05 -14.48
C VAL A 289 -12.63 -2.03 -14.09
N ASP A 290 -12.31 -3.01 -13.25
CA ASP A 290 -13.32 -3.88 -12.67
C ASP A 290 -14.11 -3.10 -11.60
N LEU A 291 -15.20 -2.44 -12.02
CA LEU A 291 -15.95 -1.53 -11.16
C LEU A 291 -16.57 -2.21 -9.94
N ASP A 292 -17.04 -3.45 -10.07
CA ASP A 292 -17.63 -4.18 -8.94
C ASP A 292 -16.59 -4.47 -7.84
N ARG A 293 -15.39 -4.90 -8.26
CA ARG A 293 -14.26 -5.09 -7.34
C ARG A 293 -13.76 -3.77 -6.78
N PHE A 294 -13.72 -2.71 -7.60
CA PHE A 294 -13.35 -1.37 -7.13
C PHE A 294 -14.31 -0.86 -6.04
N LEU A 295 -15.63 -1.01 -6.23
CA LEU A 295 -16.62 -0.62 -5.23
C LEU A 295 -16.50 -1.43 -3.94
N SER A 296 -16.18 -2.73 -4.04
CA SER A 296 -15.93 -3.58 -2.88
C SER A 296 -14.63 -3.22 -2.15
N PHE A 297 -13.57 -2.89 -2.89
CA PHE A 297 -12.32 -2.35 -2.35
C PHE A 297 -12.57 -1.03 -1.61
N TRP A 298 -13.24 -0.09 -2.26
CA TRP A 298 -13.54 1.23 -1.69
C TRP A 298 -14.42 1.10 -0.45
N ALA A 299 -15.53 0.35 -0.51
CA ALA A 299 -16.38 0.12 0.66
C ALA A 299 -15.59 -0.53 1.81
N THR A 300 -14.61 -1.38 1.51
CA THR A 300 -13.78 -2.00 2.55
C THR A 300 -12.77 -1.01 3.16
N GLU A 301 -12.14 -0.14 2.36
CA GLU A 301 -11.31 0.97 2.88
C GLU A 301 -12.12 1.84 3.84
N VAL A 302 -13.38 2.12 3.48
CA VAL A 302 -14.30 2.86 4.33
C VAL A 302 -14.58 2.06 5.63
N LEU A 303 -14.93 0.77 5.53
CA LEU A 303 -15.25 -0.05 6.69
C LEU A 303 -14.12 -0.17 7.72
N VAL A 304 -12.87 -0.24 7.28
CA VAL A 304 -11.70 -0.35 8.17
C VAL A 304 -11.18 1.02 8.64
N GLY A 305 -11.72 2.12 8.11
CA GLY A 305 -11.24 3.46 8.45
C GLY A 305 -9.86 3.78 7.90
N HIS A 306 -9.57 3.38 6.65
CA HIS A 306 -8.27 3.66 6.01
C HIS A 306 -8.18 5.10 5.50
N TRP A 307 -7.91 6.03 6.41
CA TRP A 307 -7.96 7.48 6.16
C TRP A 307 -6.88 7.96 5.16
N ASP A 308 -5.71 7.32 5.13
CA ASP A 308 -4.61 7.58 4.18
C ASP A 308 -4.58 6.55 3.04
N GLY A 309 -5.69 5.85 2.83
CA GLY A 309 -5.90 4.94 1.70
C GLY A 309 -6.24 5.68 0.41
N TYR A 310 -6.65 4.95 -0.63
CA TYR A 310 -7.03 5.58 -1.89
C TYR A 310 -8.28 6.46 -1.70
N ALA A 311 -9.33 5.88 -1.10
CA ALA A 311 -10.59 6.57 -0.83
C ALA A 311 -10.47 7.76 0.14
N GLY A 312 -9.46 7.76 1.00
CA GLY A 312 -9.24 8.78 2.00
C GLY A 312 -8.33 9.92 1.52
N ASP A 313 -7.13 9.59 1.02
CA ASP A 313 -6.13 10.61 0.63
C ASP A 313 -5.30 10.25 -0.61
N ARG A 314 -5.85 9.42 -1.51
CA ARG A 314 -5.18 9.06 -2.80
C ARG A 314 -3.80 8.44 -2.58
N ASN A 315 -3.66 7.63 -1.55
CA ASN A 315 -2.37 7.10 -1.10
C ASN A 315 -2.49 5.62 -0.69
N ASN A 316 -1.35 4.96 -0.48
CA ASN A 316 -1.28 3.58 0.04
C ASN A 316 -2.12 2.54 -0.73
N TYR A 317 -2.07 2.58 -2.06
CA TYR A 317 -2.76 1.61 -2.90
C TYR A 317 -1.89 1.16 -4.07
N TRP A 318 -2.16 -0.06 -4.51
CA TRP A 318 -1.60 -0.63 -5.73
C TRP A 318 -2.76 -0.98 -6.66
N PHE A 319 -2.47 -1.16 -7.93
CA PHE A 319 -3.46 -1.66 -8.86
C PHE A 319 -2.80 -2.45 -9.98
N TYR A 320 -3.47 -3.51 -10.39
CA TYR A 320 -2.96 -4.48 -11.35
C TYR A 320 -3.87 -4.57 -12.55
N ARG A 321 -3.32 -4.34 -13.74
CA ARG A 321 -3.97 -4.69 -15.01
C ARG A 321 -3.76 -6.17 -15.25
N VAL A 322 -4.82 -6.96 -15.09
CA VAL A 322 -4.80 -8.38 -15.47
C VAL A 322 -4.51 -8.48 -16.98
N PRO A 323 -3.68 -9.43 -17.45
CA PRO A 323 -3.45 -9.65 -18.89
C PRO A 323 -4.76 -9.77 -19.66
N ASP A 324 -4.93 -8.96 -20.70
CA ASP A 324 -6.16 -8.85 -21.51
C ASP A 324 -7.45 -8.60 -20.70
N GLY A 325 -7.31 -8.25 -19.41
CA GLY A 325 -8.39 -8.07 -18.45
C GLY A 325 -8.55 -6.62 -18.04
N ARG A 326 -9.10 -6.37 -16.85
CA ARG A 326 -9.35 -5.04 -16.28
C ARG A 326 -8.39 -4.73 -15.13
N PHE A 327 -8.31 -3.46 -14.74
CA PHE A 327 -7.63 -3.07 -13.51
C PHE A 327 -8.38 -3.57 -12.27
N VAL A 328 -7.62 -4.03 -11.29
CA VAL A 328 -8.08 -4.40 -9.94
C VAL A 328 -7.23 -3.65 -8.92
N PHE A 329 -7.89 -2.98 -7.97
CA PHE A 329 -7.23 -2.26 -6.88
C PHE A 329 -6.81 -3.21 -5.76
N LEU A 330 -5.71 -2.87 -5.10
CA LEU A 330 -5.04 -3.69 -4.09
C LEU A 330 -4.70 -2.82 -2.87
N PRO A 331 -5.08 -3.22 -1.64
CA PRO A 331 -4.85 -2.43 -0.44
C PRO A 331 -3.38 -2.47 0.00
N TRP A 332 -2.84 -1.34 0.45
CA TRP A 332 -1.49 -1.26 1.01
C TRP A 332 -1.44 -0.34 2.23
N GLY A 333 -0.37 -0.42 3.04
CA GLY A 333 -0.13 0.53 4.14
C GLY A 333 -1.27 0.68 5.15
N THR A 334 -1.90 -0.42 5.58
CA THR A 334 -3.12 -0.41 6.40
C THR A 334 -2.84 -0.40 7.91
N ASP A 335 -1.70 0.13 8.36
CA ASP A 335 -1.41 0.27 9.80
C ASP A 335 -2.24 1.37 10.47
N GLY A 336 -2.59 2.43 9.73
CA GLY A 336 -3.43 3.54 10.19
C GLY A 336 -4.95 3.28 10.18
N THR A 337 -5.41 2.04 10.33
CA THR A 337 -6.84 1.66 10.31
C THR A 337 -7.41 1.44 11.72
N PHE A 338 -8.73 1.30 11.88
CA PHE A 338 -9.42 1.00 13.15
C PHE A 338 -9.16 1.99 14.31
N HIS A 339 -8.78 3.24 14.01
CA HIS A 339 -8.65 4.27 15.02
C HIS A 339 -10.03 4.73 15.55
N LEU A 340 -10.11 4.99 16.85
CA LEU A 340 -11.35 5.32 17.58
C LEU A 340 -11.45 6.80 18.02
N SER A 341 -10.56 7.69 17.57
CA SER A 341 -10.48 9.05 18.11
C SER A 341 -10.39 10.10 17.01
N ASP A 342 -11.38 10.99 16.95
CA ASP A 342 -11.47 12.32 16.30
C ASP A 342 -10.93 12.53 14.86
N ASP A 343 -10.33 11.53 14.25
CA ASP A 343 -10.01 11.45 12.82
C ASP A 343 -11.26 10.99 12.09
N PRO A 344 -11.62 11.59 10.93
CA PRO A 344 -12.85 11.27 10.25
C PRO A 344 -12.82 9.78 9.91
N ASN A 345 -13.64 9.01 10.63
CA ASN A 345 -14.09 7.75 10.12
C ASN A 345 -14.65 8.05 8.71
N PRO A 346 -14.36 7.27 7.69
CA PRO A 346 -14.90 7.51 6.36
C PRO A 346 -16.44 7.38 6.28
N PHE A 347 -17.11 6.99 7.37
CA PHE A 347 -18.56 7.16 7.59
C PHE A 347 -18.97 8.44 8.35
N ASP A 348 -18.04 9.11 9.03
CA ASP A 348 -18.20 10.55 9.30
C ASP A 348 -18.09 11.28 7.96
N ASN A 349 -18.69 12.47 7.85
CA ASN A 349 -18.72 13.25 6.61
C ASN A 349 -17.31 13.44 6.01
N ILE A 350 -16.81 12.50 5.18
CA ILE A 350 -15.63 12.73 4.35
C ILE A 350 -16.03 13.85 3.42
N SER A 351 -15.53 15.03 3.71
CA SER A 351 -15.90 16.23 2.97
C SER A 351 -15.24 16.29 1.59
N ASN A 352 -14.37 15.33 1.22
CA ASN A 352 -13.59 15.39 -0.02
C ASN A 352 -12.90 14.06 -0.44
N PRO A 353 -13.63 13.00 -0.87
CA PRO A 353 -12.99 11.86 -1.51
C PRO A 353 -12.22 12.27 -2.78
N PRO A 354 -11.35 11.41 -3.33
CA PRO A 354 -10.57 11.72 -4.54
C PRO A 354 -11.48 12.21 -5.68
N PRO A 355 -11.03 13.15 -6.53
CA PRO A 355 -11.80 13.56 -7.71
C PRO A 355 -12.14 12.42 -8.68
N SER A 356 -11.35 11.35 -8.72
CA SER A 356 -11.62 10.14 -9.51
C SER A 356 -12.75 9.26 -8.94
N VAL A 357 -13.20 9.55 -7.71
CA VAL A 357 -14.22 8.82 -6.98
C VAL A 357 -15.55 9.60 -6.95
N LEU A 358 -15.52 10.91 -7.23
CA LEU A 358 -16.68 11.82 -7.31
C LEU A 358 -17.14 12.00 -8.76
#